data_AF-A0A1M7RAL8-F1
#
_entry.id   AF-A0A1M7RAL8-F1
#
_cell.length_a   1.000
_cell.length_b   1.000
_cell.length_c   1.000
_cell.angle_alpha   90.00
_cell.angle_beta   90.00
_cell.angle_gamma   90.00
#
_symmetry.space_group_name_H-M   'P 1'
#
loop_
_entity.id
_entity.type
_entity.pdbx_description
1 polymer ?
#
loop_
_entity_poly.entity_id
_entity_poly.type
_entity_poly.pdbx_seq_one_letter_code
_entity_poly.pdbx_strand_id
1 'polypeptide(L)' 'MNEKLRLRRNPTLWTGVVVTLLGVAFNLGWLFVPPFVWWRAPELIPMPEALIGWWIVLLGLSTIGYAVARHGRRR' A
#
# COMPACT_ATOMS: atom_id res chain seq x y z
N MET A 1 -10.93 -27.96 0.63
CA MET A 1 -10.50 -26.72 1.33
C MET A 1 -10.50 -25.58 0.32
N ASN A 2 -11.41 -24.60 0.47
CA ASN A 2 -11.68 -23.56 -0.54
C ASN A 2 -10.42 -22.74 -0.89
N GLU A 3 -10.10 -22.58 -2.18
CA GLU A 3 -8.92 -21.84 -2.66
C GLU A 3 -8.83 -20.40 -2.12
N LYS A 4 -10.00 -19.75 -1.92
CA LYS A 4 -10.09 -18.44 -1.27
C LYS A 4 -9.46 -18.40 0.12
N LEU A 5 -9.60 -19.47 0.91
CA LEU A 5 -9.02 -19.56 2.26
C LEU A 5 -7.50 -19.65 2.24
N ARG A 6 -6.91 -20.24 1.19
CA ARG A 6 -5.46 -20.44 1.07
C ARG A 6 -4.75 -19.14 0.68
N LEU A 7 -5.36 -18.34 -0.20
CA LEU A 7 -4.92 -16.97 -0.49
C LEU A 7 -5.11 -16.04 0.71
N ARG A 8 -6.23 -16.16 1.45
CA ARG A 8 -6.49 -15.39 2.67
C ARG A 8 -5.45 -15.62 3.77
N ARG A 9 -4.77 -16.76 3.76
CA ARG A 9 -3.76 -17.13 4.77
C ARG A 9 -2.32 -16.90 4.28
N ASN A 10 -2.12 -16.35 3.08
CA ASN A 10 -0.80 -16.09 2.53
C ASN A 10 -0.19 -14.82 3.17
N PRO A 11 0.84 -14.93 4.02
CA PRO A 11 1.41 -13.78 4.71
C PRO A 11 2.01 -12.76 3.74
N THR A 12 2.59 -13.19 2.61
CA THR A 12 3.19 -12.30 1.61
C THR A 12 2.15 -11.38 0.96
N LEU A 13 0.92 -11.88 0.77
CA LEU A 13 -0.17 -11.08 0.20
C LEU A 13 -0.59 -9.98 1.18
N TRP A 14 -0.72 -10.32 2.47
CA TRP A 14 -1.02 -9.34 3.51
C TRP A 14 0.09 -8.33 3.71
N THR A 15 1.36 -8.74 3.62
CA THR A 15 2.50 -7.81 3.63
C THR A 15 2.37 -6.78 2.51
N GLY A 16 2.11 -7.22 1.28
CA GLY A 16 1.92 -6.31 0.15
C GLY A 16 0.73 -5.35 0.34
N VAL A 17 -0.38 -5.82 0.91
CA VAL A 17 -1.55 -4.99 1.25
C VAL A 17 -1.19 -3.91 2.28
N VAL A 18 -0.54 -4.30 3.38
CA VAL A 18 -0.13 -3.36 4.44
C VAL A 18 0.84 -2.31 3.90
N VAL A 19 1.84 -2.72 3.12
CA VAL A 19 2.82 -1.82 2.50
C VAL A 19 2.13 -0.84 1.56
N THR A 20 1.18 -1.30 0.75
CA THR A 20 0.42 -0.43 -0.16
C THR A 20 -0.39 0.60 0.63
N LEU A 21 -1.09 0.19 1.68
CA LEU A 21 -1.86 1.09 2.55
C LEU A 21 -0.97 2.13 3.24
N LEU A 22 0.21 1.73 3.69
CA LEU A 22 1.20 2.65 4.25
C LEU A 22 1.65 3.69 3.23
N GLY A 23 1.94 3.30 1.99
CA GLY A 23 2.31 4.23 0.91
C GLY A 23 1.19 5.21 0.55
N VAL A 24 -0.07 4.78 0.59
CA VAL A 24 -1.24 5.65 0.40
C VAL A 24 -1.39 6.62 1.58
N ALA A 25 -1.28 6.15 2.82
CA ALA A 25 -1.35 6.99 4.00
C ALA A 25 -0.20 8.03 4.02
N PHE A 26 0.98 7.65 3.53
CA PHE A 26 2.13 8.53 3.36
C PHE A 26 1.86 9.60 2.31
N ASN A 27 1.31 9.23 1.15
CA ASN A 27 0.90 10.16 0.08
C ASN A 27 -0.14 11.18 0.53
N LEU A 28 -1.09 10.73 1.35
CA LEU A 28 -2.10 11.62 1.91
C LEU A 28 -1.50 12.63 2.91
N GLY A 29 -0.24 12.46 3.32
CA GLY A 29 0.40 13.32 4.31
C GLY A 29 -0.07 13.02 5.74
N TRP A 30 -0.75 11.89 5.98
CA TRP A 30 -1.32 11.56 7.29
C TRP A 30 -0.24 11.49 8.38
N LEU A 31 0.97 11.05 8.02
CA LEU A 31 2.08 10.92 8.96
C LEU A 31 2.74 12.25 9.34
N PHE A 32 2.53 13.32 8.57
CA PHE A 32 3.23 14.60 8.76
C PHE A 32 2.28 15.77 9.01
N VAL A 33 1.06 15.69 8.47
CA VAL A 33 0.09 16.77 8.50
C VAL A 33 -1.24 16.23 9.07
N PRO A 34 -1.70 16.76 10.22
CA PRO A 34 -2.98 16.37 10.80
C PRO A 34 -4.14 16.61 9.82
N PRO A 35 -5.18 15.77 9.82
CA PRO A 35 -6.32 15.90 8.89
C PRO A 35 -7.01 17.27 8.94
N PHE A 36 -7.01 17.94 10.09
CA PHE A 36 -7.61 19.28 10.23
C PHE A 36 -6.86 20.36 9.44
N VAL A 37 -5.55 20.18 9.20
CA VAL A 37 -4.71 21.12 8.46
C VAL A 37 -4.98 21.02 6.96
N TRP A 38 -5.35 19.84 6.45
CA TRP A 38 -5.71 19.67 5.03
C TRP A 38 -6.90 20.55 4.65
N TRP A 39 -7.85 20.74 5.58
CA TRP A 39 -9.03 21.58 5.36
C TRP A 39 -8.71 23.08 5.46
N ARG A 40 -7.71 23.46 6.27
CA ARG A 40 -7.37 24.86 6.52
C ARG A 40 -6.29 25.43 5.59
N ALA A 41 -5.35 24.60 5.13
CA ALA A 41 -4.19 25.02 4.36
C ALA A 41 -3.70 23.89 3.44
N PRO A 42 -4.39 23.63 2.31
CA PRO A 42 -4.07 22.54 1.39
C PRO A 42 -2.72 22.72 0.67
N GLU A 43 -2.21 23.94 0.63
CA GLU A 43 -0.94 24.33 0.00
C GLU A 43 0.29 23.88 0.80
N LEU A 44 0.11 23.40 2.04
CA LEU A 44 1.17 22.84 2.88
C LEU A 44 1.41 21.33 2.66
N ILE A 45 0.68 20.69 1.74
CA ILE A 45 0.90 19.27 1.43
C ILE A 45 2.24 19.17 0.68
N PRO A 46 3.27 18.58 1.28
CA PRO A 46 4.60 18.64 0.71
C PRO A 46 4.67 17.67 -0.48
N MET A 47 4.93 18.23 -1.68
CA MET A 47 5.01 17.50 -2.95
C MET A 47 6.13 16.43 -3.06
N PRO A 48 7.31 16.55 -2.41
CA PRO A 48 8.37 15.53 -2.49
C PRO A 48 7.96 14.17 -1.88
N GLU A 49 7.17 14.18 -0.81
CA GLU A 49 6.76 13.01 -0.04
C GLU A 49 5.77 12.14 -0.81
N ALA A 50 4.99 12.74 -1.70
CA ALA A 50 4.11 12.01 -2.60
C ALA A 50 4.92 11.07 -3.51
N LEU A 51 6.08 11.51 -4.01
CA LEU A 51 6.94 10.69 -4.87
C LEU A 51 7.42 9.43 -4.13
N ILE A 52 7.88 9.57 -2.88
CA ILE A 52 8.30 8.43 -2.03
C ILE A 52 7.12 7.52 -1.72
N GLY A 53 5.96 8.10 -1.40
CA GLY A 53 4.73 7.34 -1.17
C GLY A 53 4.35 6.48 -2.38
N TRP A 54 4.46 7.01 -3.60
CA TRP A 54 4.19 6.26 -4.84
C TRP A 54 5.14 5.08 -5.04
N TRP A 55 6.42 5.22 -4.70
CA TRP A 55 7.35 4.09 -4.70
C TRP A 55 6.94 2.99 -3.72
N ILE A 56 6.48 3.36 -2.52
CA ILE A 56 5.99 2.41 -1.51
C ILE A 56 4.73 1.68 -2.01
N VAL A 57 3.80 2.41 -2.65
CA VAL A 57 2.60 1.83 -3.28
C VAL A 57 2.99 0.82 -4.36
N LEU A 58 3.92 1.19 -5.26
CA LEU A 58 4.39 0.30 -6.33
C LEU A 58 5.04 -0.98 -5.80
N LEU A 59 5.84 -0.89 -4.73
CA LEU A 59 6.44 -2.05 -4.08
C LEU A 59 5.38 -2.97 -3.46
N GLY A 60 4.38 -2.39 -2.78
CA GLY A 60 3.26 -3.14 -2.21
C GLY A 60 2.46 -3.89 -3.28
N LEU A 61 2.09 -3.20 -4.37
CA LEU A 61 1.38 -3.79 -5.51
C LEU A 61 2.21 -4.89 -6.20
N SER A 62 3.51 -4.67 -6.39
CA SER A 62 4.41 -5.67 -6.98
C SER A 62 4.49 -6.92 -6.13
N THR A 63 4.50 -6.77 -4.79
CA THR A 63 4.50 -7.88 -3.84
C THR A 63 3.19 -8.67 -3.89
N ILE A 64 2.05 -7.98 -3.99
CA ILE A 64 0.74 -8.62 -4.20
C ILE A 64 0.73 -9.39 -5.52
N GLY A 65 1.14 -8.76 -6.62
CA GLY A 65 1.21 -9.38 -7.94
C GLY A 65 2.11 -10.62 -7.95
N TYR A 66 3.26 -10.55 -7.29
CA TYR A 66 4.16 -11.69 -7.12
C TYR A 66 3.53 -12.83 -6.30
N ALA A 67 2.87 -12.51 -5.18
CA ALA A 67 2.19 -13.51 -4.35
C ALA A 67 1.07 -14.24 -5.10
N VAL A 68 0.31 -13.49 -5.93
CA VAL A 68 -0.75 -14.04 -6.78
C VAL A 68 -0.16 -14.90 -7.90
N ALA A 69 0.83 -14.38 -8.63
CA ALA A 69 1.49 -15.10 -9.72
C ALA A 69 2.15 -16.41 -9.25
N ARG A 70 2.80 -16.40 -8.08
CA ARG A 70 3.42 -17.58 -7.48
C ARG A 70 2.39 -18.62 -7.02
N HIS A 71 1.20 -18.18 -6.62
CA HIS A 71 0.10 -19.10 -6.29
C HIS A 71 -0.46 -19.77 -7.56
N GLY A 72 -0.59 -19.02 -8.65
CA GLY A 72 -1.02 -19.55 -9.96
C GLY A 72 -0.02 -20.51 -10.60
N ARG A 73 1.29 -20.29 -10.39
CA ARG A 73 2.39 -21.10 -10.97
C ARG A 73 2.70 -22.40 -10.21
N ARG A 74 2.04 -22.65 -9.07
CA ARG A 74 2.12 -23.93 -8.31
C ARG A 74 0.96 -24.88 -8.63
N ARG A 75 0.11 -24.51 -9.59
CA ARG A 75 -0.76 -25.43 -10.32
C ARG A 75 0.02 -26.04 -11.48
#